data_AF-B4VP89-F1
#
_entry.id   AF-B4VP89-F1
#
_cell.length_a   1.000
_cell.length_b   1.000
_cell.length_c   1.000
_cell.angle_alpha   90.00
_cell.angle_beta   90.00
_cell.angle_gamma   90.00
#
_symmetry.space_group_name_H-M   'P 1'
#
loop_
_entity.id
_entity.type
_entity.pdbx_description
1 polymer ?
#
loop_
_entity_poly.entity_id
_entity_poly.type
_entity_poly.pdbx_seq_one_letter_code
_entity_poly.pdbx_strand_id
1 'polypeptide(L)'
;MALLRQMVLARAFPDLKAQQRLHKITEIFDTPDTLDRLCRISGGHVRNLLRLLNNAIQTEMGLPISWDSLDKVILDYKNALKLAVDDHEWALLHRVAKEKRVTGDDGYEKLIRSMFVYEYQDRQGSWFVINPVLAEAEEFQS
;
A
#
# COMPACT_ATOMS: atom_id res chain seq x y z
N MET A 1 10.45 5.96 2.37
CA MET A 1 9.43 6.91 1.86
C MET A 1 9.93 7.76 0.69
N ALA A 2 11.08 8.44 0.78
CA ALA A 2 11.57 9.35 -0.25
C ALA A 2 11.60 8.76 -1.68
N LEU A 3 12.08 7.51 -1.83
CA LEU A 3 12.14 6.84 -3.14
C LEU A 3 10.75 6.56 -3.73
N LEU A 4 9.75 6.22 -2.90
CA LEU A 4 8.38 5.98 -3.38
C LEU A 4 7.72 7.28 -3.87
N ARG A 5 7.90 8.38 -3.13
CA ARG A 5 7.45 9.71 -3.58
C ARG A 5 8.06 10.05 -4.93
N GLN A 6 9.37 9.84 -5.09
CA GLN A 6 10.06 10.10 -6.35
C GLN A 6 9.55 9.20 -7.47
N MET A 7 9.25 7.92 -7.21
CA MET A 7 8.71 7.03 -8.21
C MET A 7 7.37 7.54 -8.78
N VAL A 8 6.49 8.06 -7.93
CA VAL A 8 5.22 8.68 -8.36
C VAL A 8 5.50 9.94 -9.18
N LEU A 9 6.28 10.87 -8.61
CA LEU A 9 6.49 12.19 -9.21
C LEU A 9 7.35 12.14 -10.48
N ALA A 10 8.25 11.16 -10.61
CA ALA A 10 9.08 10.97 -11.80
C ALA A 10 8.25 10.65 -13.04
N ARG A 11 7.07 10.04 -12.85
CA ARG A 11 6.16 9.73 -13.96
C ARG A 11 5.38 10.96 -14.43
N ALA A 12 5.01 11.83 -13.50
CA ALA A 12 4.32 13.09 -13.81
C ALA A 12 5.28 14.17 -14.34
N PHE A 13 6.52 14.19 -13.85
CA PHE A 13 7.51 15.22 -14.14
C PHE A 13 8.87 14.61 -14.52
N PRO A 14 8.96 13.88 -15.65
CA PRO A 14 10.16 13.14 -16.02
C PRO A 14 11.40 14.03 -16.17
N ASP A 15 11.23 15.24 -16.70
CA ASP A 15 12.34 16.15 -17.03
C ASP A 15 12.86 16.98 -15.85
N LEU A 16 12.17 16.92 -14.70
CA LEU A 16 12.58 17.64 -13.49
C LEU A 16 13.54 16.81 -12.64
N LYS A 17 14.49 17.47 -11.97
CA LYS A 17 15.34 16.83 -10.96
C LYS A 17 14.53 16.44 -9.73
N ALA A 18 14.99 15.43 -8.99
CA ALA A 18 14.29 14.89 -7.82
C ALA A 18 13.82 15.97 -6.82
N GLN A 19 14.68 16.95 -6.51
CA GLN A 19 14.32 18.04 -5.59
C GLN A 19 13.24 18.96 -6.18
N GLN A 20 13.29 19.24 -7.47
CA GLN A 20 12.30 20.10 -8.15
C GLN A 20 10.92 19.44 -8.20
N ARG A 21 10.87 18.11 -8.38
CA ARG A 21 9.63 17.33 -8.33
C ARG A 21 8.89 17.47 -7.00
N LEU A 22 9.60 17.60 -5.88
CA LEU A 22 8.98 17.74 -4.56
C LEU A 22 8.19 19.05 -4.43
N HIS A 23 8.60 20.11 -5.12
CA HIS A 23 7.85 21.38 -5.15
C HIS A 23 6.59 21.30 -6.02
N LYS A 24 6.40 20.19 -6.75
CA LYS A 24 5.28 19.95 -7.67
C LYS A 24 4.25 18.96 -7.12
N ILE A 25 4.40 18.54 -5.86
CA ILE A 25 3.47 17.58 -5.23
C ILE A 25 2.03 18.09 -5.31
N THR A 26 1.81 19.39 -5.05
CA THR A 26 0.48 20.00 -5.02
C THR A 26 -0.21 20.11 -6.39
N GLU A 27 0.50 19.77 -7.48
CA GLU A 27 -0.10 19.65 -8.82
C GLU A 27 -0.74 18.28 -9.04
N ILE A 28 -0.37 17.26 -8.23
CA ILE A 28 -0.85 15.88 -8.35
C ILE A 28 -1.69 15.46 -7.15
N PHE A 29 -1.38 15.96 -5.95
CA PHE A 29 -2.06 15.65 -4.70
C PHE A 29 -2.45 16.94 -4.01
N ASP A 30 -3.57 17.00 -3.29
CA ASP A 30 -4.00 18.21 -2.58
C ASP A 30 -2.97 18.67 -1.52
N THR A 31 -2.32 17.69 -0.88
CA THR A 31 -1.31 17.88 0.15
C THR A 31 -0.17 16.85 0.02
N PRO A 32 1.02 17.14 0.57
CA PRO A 32 2.07 16.13 0.71
C PRO A 32 1.64 14.90 1.53
N ASP A 33 0.72 15.07 2.47
CA ASP A 33 0.25 13.99 3.33
C ASP A 33 -0.60 12.96 2.57
N THR A 34 -1.33 13.38 1.52
CA THR A 34 -2.07 12.47 0.64
C THR A 34 -1.12 11.58 -0.17
N LEU A 35 -0.04 12.13 -0.72
CA LEU A 35 1.02 11.32 -1.35
C LEU A 35 1.66 10.36 -0.33
N ASP A 36 1.87 10.82 0.90
CA ASP A 36 2.43 9.98 1.96
C ASP A 36 1.51 8.85 2.36
N ARG A 37 0.19 9.10 2.44
CA ARG A 37 -0.82 8.06 2.70
C ARG A 37 -0.76 7.00 1.62
N LEU A 38 -0.73 7.39 0.34
CA LEU A 38 -0.59 6.46 -0.78
C LEU A 38 0.70 5.62 -0.67
N CYS A 39 1.83 6.27 -0.36
CA CYS A 39 3.09 5.56 -0.23
C CYS A 39 3.10 4.58 0.96
N ARG A 40 2.58 5.00 2.13
CA ARG A 40 2.46 4.15 3.33
C ARG A 40 1.56 2.95 3.06
N ILE A 41 0.35 3.18 2.55
CA ILE A 41 -0.66 2.14 2.40
C ILE A 41 -0.25 1.10 1.35
N SER A 42 0.58 1.49 0.37
CA SER A 42 1.13 0.55 -0.61
C SER A 42 2.10 -0.49 -0.02
N GLY A 43 2.62 -0.26 1.19
CA GLY A 43 3.69 -1.06 1.80
C GLY A 43 5.01 -1.04 1.01
N GLY A 44 5.17 -0.14 0.04
CA GLY A 44 6.29 -0.16 -0.91
C GLY A 44 6.12 -1.14 -2.07
N HIS A 45 4.98 -1.82 -2.18
CA HIS A 45 4.70 -2.71 -3.29
C HIS A 45 4.31 -1.91 -4.54
N VAL A 46 5.25 -1.78 -5.48
CA VAL A 46 5.16 -0.90 -6.67
C VAL A 46 3.88 -1.10 -7.48
N ARG A 47 3.49 -2.35 -7.75
CA ARG A 47 2.25 -2.64 -8.51
C ARG A 47 1.01 -2.13 -7.77
N ASN A 48 0.97 -2.27 -6.45
CA ASN A 48 -0.18 -1.81 -5.65
C ASN A 48 -0.19 -0.29 -5.55
N LEU A 49 0.97 0.34 -5.37
CA LEU A 49 1.09 1.80 -5.42
C LEU A 49 0.51 2.37 -6.72
N LEU A 50 0.91 1.81 -7.87
CA LEU A 50 0.45 2.29 -9.18
C LEU A 50 -1.04 2.02 -9.41
N ARG A 51 -1.55 0.87 -8.95
CA ARG A 51 -2.99 0.55 -9.00
C ARG A 51 -3.81 1.54 -8.16
N LEU A 52 -3.42 1.77 -6.91
CA LEU A 52 -4.10 2.70 -6.01
C LEU A 52 -4.05 4.13 -6.56
N LEU A 53 -2.89 4.57 -7.08
CA LEU A 53 -2.75 5.86 -7.74
C LEU A 53 -3.72 6.01 -8.91
N ASN A 54 -3.76 5.02 -9.81
CA ASN A 54 -4.66 5.06 -10.98
C ASN A 54 -6.14 5.12 -10.56
N ASN A 55 -6.53 4.32 -9.57
CA ASN A 55 -7.89 4.31 -9.06
C ASN A 55 -8.26 5.64 -8.37
N ALA A 56 -7.31 6.27 -7.66
CA ALA A 56 -7.53 7.57 -7.03
C ALA A 56 -7.73 8.67 -8.08
N ILE A 57 -6.95 8.66 -9.17
CA ILE A 57 -7.15 9.58 -10.31
C ILE A 57 -8.54 9.39 -10.94
N GLN A 58 -8.97 8.14 -11.12
CA GLN A 58 -10.29 7.82 -11.68
C GLN A 58 -11.44 8.23 -10.75
N THR A 59 -11.24 8.12 -9.44
CA THR A 59 -12.24 8.49 -8.42
C THR A 59 -12.36 10.00 -8.29
N GLU A 60 -11.22 10.72 -8.32
CA GLU A 60 -11.18 12.19 -8.31
C GLU A 60 -11.72 12.80 -9.60
N MET A 61 -11.62 12.09 -10.73
CA MET A 61 -11.90 12.60 -12.08
C MET A 61 -10.99 13.77 -12.51
N GLY A 62 -9.81 13.89 -11.89
CA GLY A 62 -8.86 14.96 -12.16
C GLY A 62 -7.68 14.97 -11.21
N LEU A 63 -6.91 16.06 -11.29
CA LEU A 63 -5.87 16.41 -10.33
C LEU A 63 -6.16 17.81 -9.77
N PRO A 64 -5.76 18.11 -8.52
CA PRO A 64 -5.03 17.23 -7.60
C PRO A 64 -5.92 16.15 -6.94
N ILE A 65 -5.34 14.98 -6.67
CA ILE A 65 -5.99 13.89 -5.91
C ILE A 65 -6.23 14.36 -4.49
N SER A 66 -7.49 14.37 -4.05
CA SER A 66 -7.85 14.69 -2.67
C SER A 66 -7.57 13.53 -1.71
N TRP A 67 -7.42 13.86 -0.42
CA TRP A 67 -7.39 12.86 0.64
C TRP A 67 -8.61 11.93 0.58
N ASP A 68 -9.81 12.48 0.41
CA ASP A 68 -11.07 11.71 0.42
C ASP A 68 -11.17 10.73 -0.75
N SER A 69 -10.73 11.13 -1.96
CA SER A 69 -10.69 10.23 -3.11
C SER A 69 -9.71 9.07 -2.90
N LEU A 70 -8.53 9.35 -2.33
CA LEU A 70 -7.57 8.30 -1.99
C LEU A 70 -8.13 7.40 -0.87
N ASP A 71 -8.74 7.97 0.15
CA ASP A 71 -9.28 7.23 1.29
C ASP A 71 -10.42 6.30 0.87
N LYS A 72 -11.30 6.76 -0.01
CA LYS A 72 -12.34 5.92 -0.63
C LYS A 72 -11.76 4.72 -1.36
N VAL A 73 -10.73 4.92 -2.18
CA VAL A 73 -10.05 3.83 -2.91
C VAL A 73 -9.39 2.84 -1.94
N ILE A 74 -8.81 3.32 -0.84
CA ILE A 74 -8.23 2.47 0.21
C ILE A 74 -9.33 1.66 0.91
N LEU A 75 -10.46 2.29 1.26
CA LEU A 75 -11.60 1.65 1.90
C LEU A 75 -12.19 0.55 1.01
N ASP A 76 -12.42 0.83 -0.27
CA ASP A 76 -12.93 -0.16 -1.23
C ASP A 76 -11.97 -1.35 -1.35
N TYR A 77 -10.66 -1.09 -1.41
CA TYR A 77 -9.67 -2.16 -1.46
C TYR A 77 -9.61 -2.95 -0.15
N LYS A 78 -9.72 -2.29 1.01
CA LYS A 78 -9.80 -2.95 2.32
C LYS A 78 -10.99 -3.90 2.39
N ASN A 79 -12.17 -3.43 1.99
CA ASN A 79 -13.39 -4.25 1.99
C ASN A 79 -13.24 -5.47 1.06
N ALA A 80 -12.67 -5.28 -0.13
CA ALA A 80 -12.40 -6.39 -1.05
C ALA A 80 -11.41 -7.42 -0.48
N LEU A 81 -10.36 -6.97 0.22
CA LEU A 81 -9.43 -7.87 0.90
C LEU A 81 -10.13 -8.62 2.04
N LYS A 82 -10.86 -7.93 2.91
CA LYS A 82 -11.59 -8.56 4.03
C LYS A 82 -12.52 -9.67 3.57
N LEU A 83 -13.27 -9.44 2.49
CA LEU A 83 -14.18 -10.44 1.91
C LEU A 83 -13.47 -11.67 1.34
N ALA A 84 -12.19 -11.55 0.99
CA ALA A 84 -11.40 -12.63 0.41
C ALA A 84 -10.63 -13.45 1.45
N VAL A 85 -10.60 -13.02 2.72
CA VAL A 85 -9.87 -13.70 3.80
C VAL A 85 -10.82 -14.62 4.56
N ASP A 86 -10.47 -15.90 4.65
CA ASP A 86 -11.22 -16.87 5.47
C ASP A 86 -10.78 -16.88 6.95
N ASP A 87 -11.54 -17.56 7.82
CA ASP A 87 -11.27 -17.62 9.26
C ASP A 87 -9.89 -18.22 9.59
N HIS A 88 -9.43 -19.19 8.80
CA HIS A 88 -8.12 -19.82 8.99
C HIS A 88 -7.00 -18.84 8.61
N GLU A 89 -7.15 -18.14 7.49
CA GLU A 89 -6.23 -17.10 7.04
C GLU A 89 -6.17 -15.95 8.04
N TRP A 90 -7.30 -15.52 8.62
CA TRP A 90 -7.30 -14.55 9.72
C TRP A 90 -6.43 -15.00 10.89
N ALA A 91 -6.55 -16.26 11.33
CA ALA A 91 -5.71 -16.79 12.40
C ALA A 91 -4.22 -16.79 12.03
N LEU A 92 -3.88 -17.09 10.77
CA LEU A 92 -2.50 -17.00 10.28
C LEU A 92 -2.00 -15.55 10.24
N LEU A 93 -2.81 -14.60 9.78
CA LEU A 93 -2.45 -13.18 9.72
C LEU A 93 -2.16 -12.63 11.12
N HIS A 94 -2.93 -13.00 12.14
CA HIS A 94 -2.63 -12.64 13.53
C HIS A 94 -1.28 -13.18 14.02
N ARG A 95 -0.91 -14.39 13.59
CA ARG A 95 0.42 -14.95 13.89
C ARG A 95 1.53 -14.18 13.19
N VAL A 96 1.37 -13.90 11.88
CA VAL A 96 2.32 -13.11 11.11
C VAL A 96 2.50 -11.71 11.70
N ALA A 97 1.42 -11.07 12.16
CA ALA A 97 1.48 -9.75 12.78
C ALA A 97 2.41 -9.71 14.01
N LYS A 98 2.41 -10.79 14.81
CA LYS A 98 3.24 -10.94 16.02
C LYS A 98 4.65 -11.43 15.72
N GLU A 99 4.79 -12.45 14.88
CA GLU A 99 6.04 -13.18 14.68
C GLU A 99 6.89 -12.66 13.51
N LYS A 100 6.28 -11.86 12.62
CA LYS A 100 6.89 -11.37 11.37
C LYS A 100 7.43 -12.48 10.47
N ARG A 101 6.83 -13.68 10.57
CA ARG A 101 7.22 -14.90 9.85
C ARG A 101 5.99 -15.57 9.26
N VAL A 102 6.15 -16.12 8.06
CA VAL A 102 5.21 -17.06 7.44
C VAL A 102 5.87 -18.44 7.51
N THR A 103 5.12 -19.45 7.99
CA THR A 103 5.63 -20.82 8.15
C THR A 103 4.77 -21.81 7.36
N GLY A 104 5.43 -22.79 6.73
CA GLY A 104 4.79 -23.82 5.90
C GLY A 104 4.39 -23.34 4.50
N ASP A 105 4.29 -24.28 3.57
CA ASP A 105 3.97 -24.02 2.16
C ASP A 105 2.55 -23.44 1.99
N ASP A 106 1.59 -23.91 2.79
CA ASP A 106 0.20 -23.40 2.76
C ASP A 106 0.12 -21.91 3.13
N GLY A 107 0.91 -21.46 4.11
CA GLY A 107 0.92 -20.06 4.53
C GLY A 107 1.57 -19.16 3.49
N TYR A 108 2.63 -19.64 2.83
CA TYR A 108 3.33 -18.90 1.79
C TYR A 108 2.46 -18.76 0.54
N GLU A 109 1.87 -19.86 0.07
CA GLU A 109 1.03 -19.87 -1.12
C GLU A 109 -0.27 -19.07 -0.93
N LYS A 110 -0.93 -19.17 0.24
CA LYS A 110 -2.21 -18.48 0.46
C LYS A 110 -2.03 -16.99 0.78
N LEU A 111 -1.15 -16.63 1.73
CA LEU A 111 -1.10 -15.24 2.21
C LEU A 111 -0.33 -14.30 1.29
N ILE A 112 0.74 -14.80 0.64
CA ILE A 112 1.59 -13.95 -0.20
C ILE A 112 0.98 -13.79 -1.60
N ARG A 113 0.49 -14.87 -2.22
CA ARG A 113 -0.13 -14.76 -3.55
C ARG A 113 -1.41 -13.94 -3.53
N SER A 114 -2.20 -14.02 -2.47
CA SER A 114 -3.39 -13.20 -2.26
C SER A 114 -3.07 -11.76 -1.83
N MET A 115 -1.79 -11.42 -1.67
CA MET A 115 -1.33 -10.09 -1.28
C MET A 115 -1.82 -9.65 0.10
N PHE A 116 -2.13 -10.59 1.00
CA PHE A 116 -2.50 -10.28 2.39
C PHE A 116 -1.26 -10.00 3.25
N VAL A 117 -0.11 -10.54 2.85
CA VAL A 117 1.19 -10.36 3.49
C VAL A 117 2.23 -10.00 2.44
N TYR A 118 3.12 -9.06 2.77
CA TYR A 118 4.27 -8.73 1.96
C TYR A 118 5.54 -9.27 2.59
N GLU A 119 6.38 -9.85 1.75
CA GLU A 119 7.74 -10.20 2.10
C GLU A 119 8.66 -9.01 1.82
N TYR A 120 9.50 -8.70 2.79
CA TYR A 120 10.59 -7.75 2.68
C TYR A 120 11.90 -8.51 2.88
N GLN A 121 12.93 -8.08 2.16
CA GLN A 121 14.21 -8.78 2.15
C GLN A 121 15.36 -7.77 2.25
N ASP A 122 16.37 -8.12 3.03
CA ASP A 122 17.66 -7.45 3.01
C ASP A 122 18.80 -8.48 3.15
N ARG A 123 20.02 -8.01 3.46
CA ARG A 123 21.20 -8.87 3.59
C ARG A 123 21.14 -9.81 4.80
N GLN A 124 20.25 -9.57 5.77
CA GLN A 124 20.08 -10.37 6.99
C GLN A 124 18.96 -11.41 6.85
N GLY A 125 18.13 -11.30 5.80
CA GLY A 125 17.10 -12.27 5.46
C GLY A 125 15.76 -11.63 5.13
N SER A 126 14.71 -12.44 5.20
CA SER A 126 13.34 -12.03 4.92
C SER A 126 12.52 -11.82 6.19
N TRP A 127 11.61 -10.85 6.17
CA TRP A 127 10.55 -10.72 7.16
C TRP A 127 9.22 -10.37 6.48
N PHE A 128 8.14 -10.61 7.21
CA PHE A 128 6.78 -10.53 6.66
C PHE A 128 5.97 -9.50 7.43
N VAL A 129 5.23 -8.67 6.69
CA VAL A 129 4.32 -7.69 7.28
C VAL A 129 2.97 -7.82 6.58
N ILE A 130 1.89 -7.67 7.36
CA ILE A 130 0.53 -7.62 6.81
C ILE A 130 0.45 -6.47 5.81
N ASN A 131 -0.29 -6.68 4.72
CA ASN A 131 -0.65 -5.64 3.78
C ASN A 131 -1.22 -4.44 4.55
N PRO A 132 -0.63 -3.24 4.44
CA PRO A 132 -1.04 -2.10 5.27
C PRO A 132 -2.52 -1.73 5.12
N VAL A 133 -3.12 -1.99 3.95
CA VAL A 133 -4.57 -1.81 3.73
C VAL A 133 -5.39 -2.72 4.63
N LEU A 134 -4.99 -4.00 4.71
CA LEU A 134 -5.66 -4.99 5.56
C LEU A 134 -5.33 -4.78 7.04
N ALA A 135 -4.17 -4.23 7.36
CA ALA A 135 -3.80 -3.89 8.74
C ALA A 135 -4.67 -2.75 9.34
N GLU A 136 -5.34 -1.94 8.51
CA GLU A 136 -6.35 -0.95 8.95
C GLU A 136 -7.74 -1.57 9.20
N ALA A 137 -7.86 -2.90 9.10
CA ALA A 137 -9.11 -3.61 9.41
C ALA A 137 -9.33 -3.73 10.92
N GLU A 138 -10.61 -3.74 11.32
CA GLU A 138 -11.08 -3.79 12.70
C GLU A 138 -10.54 -5.00 13.47
N GLU A 139 -10.33 -6.10 12.75
CA GLU A 139 -9.75 -7.36 13.23
C GLU A 139 -8.37 -7.17 13.88
N PHE A 140 -7.64 -6.09 13.54
CA PHE A 140 -6.35 -5.74 14.14
C PHE A 140 -6.41 -4.60 15.17
N GLN A 141 -7.57 -3.99 15.43
CA GLN A 141 -7.72 -2.83 16.31
C GLN A 141 -8.01 -3.20 17.78
N SER A 142 -7.39 -4.26 18.29
CA SER A 142 -7.52 -4.72 19.69
C SER A 142 -6.65 -3.94 20.67
#